data_AF-A0A3D5Q4C4-F1
#
_entry.id   AF-A0A3D5Q4C4-F1
#
_cell.length_a   1.000
_cell.length_b   1.000
_cell.length_c   1.000
_cell.angle_alpha   90.00
_cell.angle_beta   90.00
_cell.angle_gamma   90.00
#
_symmetry.space_group_name_H-M   'P 1'
#
loop_
_entity.id
_entity.type
_entity.pdbx_description
1 polymer ?
#
loop_
_entity_poly.entity_id
_entity_poly.type
_entity_poly.pdbx_seq_one_letter_code
_entity_poly.pdbx_strand_id
1 'polypeptide(L)'
;MGTTIASVQYESTAYRGNRREAESRAVGCQGKLFLKSWTQGSPLEKSSRSGVFPPKVLETWSPEVMIEEDRNKKRFERESAGGGEVYEPAGWINSISIRYATLPRISWALLWMQHGGRIGLLLLGPIFILTFIFGWTQLHDTRSFSEFFREGVLPFILYLFLPLSVCWAVGRYLEKKHPRVVYRIPKGPKWELNRRTGMVTLYYDPDTDERAGQINAQAPFDEWDGYLVTLPDHQGNLWYRLNLVHKTEEWALPLN
;
A
#
# COMPACT_ATOMS: atom_id res chain seq x y z
N MET A 1 26.40 4.16 28.41
CA MET A 1 26.99 4.02 27.06
C MET A 1 25.99 4.56 26.07
N GLY A 2 26.31 5.71 25.45
CA GLY A 2 25.36 6.53 24.71
C GLY A 2 25.02 5.94 23.34
N THR A 3 23.74 5.78 23.05
CA THR A 3 23.20 5.52 21.72
C THR A 3 23.26 6.81 20.90
N THR A 4 24.18 6.85 19.94
CA THR A 4 24.30 7.87 18.92
C THR A 4 23.01 7.92 18.09
N ILE A 5 22.20 8.95 18.28
CA ILE A 5 21.10 9.28 17.35
C ILE A 5 21.78 9.68 16.05
N ALA A 6 21.68 8.84 15.02
CA ALA A 6 22.17 9.18 13.68
C ALA A 6 21.47 10.46 13.23
N SER A 7 22.22 11.56 13.11
CA SER A 7 21.79 12.74 12.39
C SER A 7 21.34 12.28 11.00
N VAL A 8 20.18 12.76 10.54
CA VAL A 8 19.74 12.54 9.15
C VAL A 8 20.68 13.35 8.27
N GLN A 9 21.82 12.76 7.96
CA GLN A 9 22.86 13.32 7.13
C GLN A 9 22.78 12.61 5.79
N TYR A 10 22.68 13.38 4.70
CA TYR A 10 22.74 12.83 3.34
C TYR A 10 24.01 11.96 3.21
N GLU A 11 23.90 10.81 2.52
CA GLU A 11 25.08 9.98 2.27
C GLU A 11 26.13 10.75 1.45
N SER A 12 27.40 10.35 1.55
CA SER A 12 28.47 10.93 0.73
C SER A 12 28.26 10.72 -0.77
N THR A 13 27.41 9.76 -1.13
CA THR A 13 26.98 9.43 -2.49
C THR A 13 25.75 10.23 -2.94
N ALA A 14 25.15 11.05 -2.08
CA ALA A 14 23.95 11.80 -2.42
C ALA A 14 24.24 12.88 -3.47
N TYR A 15 23.35 13.01 -4.46
CA TYR A 15 23.49 14.01 -5.50
C TYR A 15 23.43 15.43 -4.91
N ARG A 16 24.43 16.26 -5.25
CA ARG A 16 24.47 17.68 -4.91
C ARG A 16 24.84 18.45 -6.18
N GLY A 17 23.89 19.21 -6.72
CA GLY A 17 24.11 20.01 -7.93
C GLY A 17 25.27 21.02 -7.86
N ASN A 18 25.78 21.34 -6.66
CA ASN A 18 26.81 22.37 -6.42
C ASN A 18 28.25 21.84 -6.24
N ARG A 19 28.63 20.68 -6.79
CA ARG A 19 30.02 20.19 -6.65
C ARG A 19 31.00 20.97 -7.55
N ARG A 20 31.39 22.17 -7.12
CA ARG A 20 32.67 22.78 -7.52
C ARG A 20 33.82 21.99 -6.89
N GLU A 21 34.95 21.92 -7.59
CA GLU A 21 36.19 21.32 -7.09
C GLU A 21 36.57 21.88 -5.72
N ALA A 22 37.27 21.08 -4.91
CA ALA A 22 37.52 21.33 -3.51
C ALA A 22 38.25 22.66 -3.26
N GLU A 23 37.50 23.72 -3.01
CA GLU A 23 38.04 24.93 -2.40
C GLU A 23 38.47 24.59 -0.97
N SER A 24 39.70 25.00 -0.65
CA SER A 24 40.33 24.83 0.65
C SER A 24 39.44 25.39 1.75
N ARG A 25 39.48 24.74 2.93
CA ARG A 25 38.69 25.10 4.12
C ARG A 25 38.90 26.58 4.48
N ALA A 26 38.04 27.45 3.97
CA ALA A 26 37.80 28.74 4.57
C ALA A 26 37.09 28.49 5.91
N VAL A 27 37.68 28.99 6.99
CA VAL A 27 37.07 29.04 8.32
C VAL A 27 35.89 30.01 8.23
N GLY A 28 34.77 29.52 7.72
CA GLY A 28 33.52 30.24 7.66
C GLY A 28 32.86 30.15 9.03
N CYS A 29 32.79 31.27 9.73
CA CYS A 29 31.93 31.48 10.88
C CYS A 29 30.47 31.17 10.49
N GLN A 30 30.08 29.89 10.57
CA GLN A 30 28.69 29.50 10.52
C GLN A 30 28.02 30.05 11.78
N GLY A 31 27.05 30.94 11.58
CA GLY A 31 26.36 31.63 12.66
C GLY A 31 25.77 30.66 13.67
N LYS A 32 25.99 30.94 14.95
CA LYS A 32 25.42 30.26 16.13
C LYS A 32 23.88 30.13 16.12
N LEU A 33 23.21 30.69 15.13
CA LEU A 33 21.75 30.70 14.95
C LEU A 33 21.19 29.35 14.45
N PHE A 34 21.99 28.53 13.77
CA PHE A 34 21.53 27.20 13.30
C PHE A 34 21.80 26.04 14.28
N LEU A 35 22.49 26.32 15.39
CA LEU A 35 22.79 25.34 16.44
C LEU A 35 21.81 25.38 17.62
N LYS A 36 20.82 26.28 17.61
CA LYS A 36 19.79 26.37 18.65
C LYS A 36 18.49 25.67 18.23
N SER A 37 18.45 24.37 18.51
CA SER A 37 17.42 23.63 19.27
C SER A 37 15.97 24.16 19.42
N TRP A 38 15.40 24.91 18.47
CA TRP A 38 13.99 25.32 18.57
C TRP A 38 13.03 24.38 17.82
N THR A 39 13.55 23.49 16.97
CA THR A 39 12.78 22.40 16.33
C THR A 39 12.92 21.05 17.04
N GLN A 40 13.92 20.89 17.90
CA GLN A 40 14.01 19.75 18.82
C GLN A 40 13.61 20.23 20.21
N GLY A 41 12.34 20.00 20.55
CA GLY A 41 11.87 20.11 21.92
C GLY A 41 12.69 19.22 22.88
N SER A 42 12.54 19.46 24.17
CA SER A 42 13.11 18.59 25.21
C SER A 42 12.78 17.12 24.94
N PRO A 43 13.70 16.17 25.26
CA PRO A 43 13.39 14.75 25.17
C PRO A 43 12.09 14.48 25.92
N LEU A 44 11.09 13.97 25.19
CA LEU A 44 9.76 13.76 25.74
C LEU A 44 9.85 12.85 26.96
N GLU A 45 9.20 13.25 28.05
CA GLU A 45 9.06 12.42 29.24
C GLU A 45 8.38 11.10 28.86
N LYS A 46 8.90 9.98 29.36
CA LYS A 46 8.42 8.64 28.98
C LYS A 46 6.96 8.37 29.35
N SER A 47 6.33 9.25 30.12
CA SER A 47 5.06 9.02 30.82
C SER A 47 3.80 9.46 30.07
N SER A 48 3.89 10.22 28.97
CA SER A 48 2.68 10.47 28.16
C SER A 48 2.99 10.74 26.70
N ARG A 49 2.60 9.80 25.82
CA ARG A 49 2.74 9.89 24.36
C ARG A 49 1.49 10.45 23.67
N SER A 50 0.47 10.83 24.43
CA SER A 50 -0.75 11.44 23.89
C SER A 50 -0.45 12.86 23.42
N GLY A 51 -0.26 13.04 22.12
CA GLY A 51 0.00 14.35 21.51
C GLY A 51 1.21 14.40 20.58
N VAL A 52 2.06 13.37 20.59
CA VAL A 52 3.19 13.25 19.64
C VAL A 52 2.73 12.75 18.28
N PHE A 53 1.69 11.92 18.28
CA PHE A 53 1.07 11.40 17.07
C PHE A 53 -0.22 12.16 16.77
N PRO A 54 -0.50 12.47 15.49
CA PRO A 54 -1.78 13.08 15.12
C PRO A 54 -2.92 12.19 15.63
N PRO A 55 -3.94 12.73 16.31
CA PRO A 55 -5.00 11.93 16.93
C PRO A 55 -5.71 11.02 15.91
N LYS A 56 -5.89 11.49 14.68
CA LYS A 56 -6.47 10.73 13.57
C LYS A 56 -5.68 9.48 13.17
N VAL A 57 -4.36 9.50 13.38
CA VAL A 57 -3.50 8.32 13.13
C VAL A 57 -3.77 7.25 14.18
N LEU A 58 -3.96 7.64 15.44
CA LEU A 58 -4.26 6.71 16.54
C LEU A 58 -5.67 6.10 16.43
N GLU A 59 -6.62 6.83 15.82
CA GLU A 59 -7.95 6.28 15.47
C GLU A 59 -7.87 5.25 14.35
N THR A 60 -7.02 5.48 13.35
CA THR A 60 -6.89 4.60 12.19
C THR A 60 -5.99 3.39 12.49
N TRP A 61 -4.95 3.59 13.29
CA TRP A 61 -3.95 2.60 13.68
C TRP A 61 -3.84 2.59 15.20
N SER A 62 -4.51 1.62 15.84
CA SER A 62 -4.42 1.45 17.29
C SER A 62 -2.95 1.25 17.71
N PRO A 63 -2.52 1.82 18.87
CA PRO A 63 -1.18 1.63 19.40
C PRO A 63 -0.74 0.16 19.48
N GLU A 64 -1.68 -0.75 19.76
CA GLU A 64 -1.42 -2.19 19.85
C GLU A 64 -0.97 -2.78 18.51
N VAL A 65 -1.67 -2.42 17.43
CA VAL A 65 -1.36 -2.85 16.06
C VAL A 65 0.02 -2.35 15.64
N MET A 66 0.34 -1.09 15.93
CA MET A 66 1.65 -0.51 15.62
C MET A 66 2.79 -1.23 16.36
N ILE A 67 2.56 -1.62 17.62
CA ILE A 67 3.54 -2.38 18.42
C ILE A 67 3.72 -3.79 17.85
N GLU A 68 2.64 -4.44 17.43
CA GLU A 68 2.69 -5.76 16.82
C GLU A 68 3.45 -5.74 15.49
N GLU A 69 3.21 -4.75 14.65
CA GLU A 69 3.94 -4.56 13.39
C GLU A 69 5.43 -4.30 13.60
N ASP A 70 5.81 -3.42 14.55
CA ASP A 70 7.22 -3.18 14.87
C ASP A 70 7.90 -4.45 15.40
N ARG A 71 7.19 -5.27 16.18
CA ARG A 71 7.68 -6.57 16.66
C ARG A 71 7.87 -7.55 15.50
N ASN A 72 6.91 -7.63 14.59
CA ASN A 72 6.97 -8.49 13.41
C ASN A 72 8.12 -8.07 12.50
N LYS A 73 8.28 -6.77 12.22
CA LYS A 73 9.41 -6.21 11.47
C LYS A 73 10.75 -6.64 12.07
N LYS A 74 10.96 -6.40 13.37
CA LYS A 74 12.19 -6.79 14.09
C LYS A 74 12.42 -8.29 14.11
N ARG A 75 11.36 -9.09 14.04
CA ARG A 75 11.46 -10.55 13.94
C ARG A 75 11.95 -10.94 12.55
N PHE A 76 11.37 -10.39 11.49
CA PHE A 76 11.79 -10.66 10.11
C PHE A 76 13.24 -10.21 9.85
N GLU A 77 13.64 -9.05 10.35
CA GLU A 77 15.03 -8.57 10.27
C GLU A 77 16.01 -9.55 10.94
N ARG A 78 15.63 -10.13 12.09
CA ARG A 78 16.44 -11.14 12.78
C ARG A 78 16.49 -12.48 12.04
N GLU A 79 15.37 -12.93 11.48
CA GLU A 79 15.31 -14.15 10.68
C GLU A 79 16.17 -14.00 9.41
N SER A 80 16.16 -12.83 8.78
CA SER A 80 17.01 -12.48 7.64
C SER A 80 18.50 -12.43 8.00
N ALA A 81 18.85 -11.75 9.11
CA ALA A 81 20.24 -11.70 9.59
C ALA A 81 20.80 -13.07 10.00
N GLY A 82 19.93 -14.01 10.39
CA GLY A 82 20.29 -15.40 10.70
C GLY A 82 20.53 -16.30 9.49
N GLY A 83 20.57 -15.76 8.27
CA GLY A 83 20.74 -16.52 7.03
C GLY A 83 19.42 -16.98 6.40
N GLY A 84 18.28 -16.45 6.86
CA GLY A 84 16.99 -16.60 6.18
C GLY A 84 16.88 -15.71 4.94
N GLU A 85 15.69 -15.70 4.32
CA GLU A 85 15.42 -14.82 3.18
C GLU A 85 15.67 -13.34 3.53
N VAL A 86 16.28 -12.61 2.60
CA VAL A 86 16.54 -11.17 2.79
C VAL A 86 15.22 -10.43 2.95
N TYR A 87 15.02 -9.78 4.11
CA TYR A 87 13.81 -9.00 4.35
C TYR A 87 13.90 -7.65 3.62
N GLU A 88 13.47 -7.63 2.36
CA GLU A 88 13.25 -6.41 1.59
C GLU A 88 11.75 -6.23 1.32
N PRO A 89 11.05 -5.39 2.10
CA PRO A 89 9.65 -5.13 1.83
C PRO A 89 9.49 -4.52 0.43
N ALA A 90 8.57 -5.05 -0.37
CA ALA A 90 8.41 -4.56 -1.75
C ALA A 90 7.98 -3.08 -1.79
N GLY A 91 7.22 -2.61 -0.80
CA GLY A 91 6.86 -1.20 -0.64
C GLY A 91 6.88 -0.77 0.81
N TRP A 92 7.22 0.49 1.06
CA TRP A 92 7.16 1.12 2.38
C TRP A 92 7.14 2.64 2.26
N ILE A 93 6.67 3.30 3.32
CA ILE A 93 6.76 4.74 3.50
C ILE A 93 7.55 4.98 4.76
N ASN A 94 8.79 5.41 4.62
CA ASN A 94 9.66 5.77 5.74
C ASN A 94 10.05 7.24 5.62
N SER A 95 10.62 7.79 6.69
CA SER A 95 11.18 9.14 6.63
C SER A 95 12.30 9.23 5.58
N ILE A 96 13.04 8.15 5.30
CA ILE A 96 14.22 8.13 4.44
C ILE A 96 13.90 7.87 2.95
N SER A 97 13.02 6.91 2.68
CA SER A 97 12.62 6.58 1.30
C SER A 97 11.18 6.15 1.25
N ILE A 98 10.55 6.45 0.12
CA ILE A 98 9.20 6.01 -0.24
C ILE A 98 9.38 5.03 -1.40
N ARG A 99 8.95 3.80 -1.19
CA ARG A 99 9.02 2.72 -2.17
C ARG A 99 7.62 2.23 -2.46
N TYR A 100 7.22 2.29 -3.72
CA TYR A 100 5.90 1.86 -4.16
C TYR A 100 5.96 0.51 -4.85
N ALA A 101 5.09 -0.40 -4.43
CA ALA A 101 4.87 -1.68 -5.08
C ALA A 101 3.39 -2.00 -5.14
N THR A 102 2.99 -2.63 -6.24
CA THR A 102 1.63 -3.14 -6.41
C THR A 102 1.59 -4.63 -6.07
N LEU A 103 0.51 -5.07 -5.42
CA LEU A 103 0.27 -6.50 -5.27
C LEU A 103 0.16 -7.16 -6.66
N PRO A 104 0.63 -8.41 -6.82
CA PRO A 104 0.51 -9.11 -8.08
C PRO A 104 -0.96 -9.39 -8.41
N ARG A 105 -1.27 -9.51 -9.71
CA ARG A 105 -2.64 -9.67 -10.22
C ARG A 105 -3.41 -10.83 -9.59
N ILE A 106 -2.72 -11.93 -9.26
CA ILE A 106 -3.32 -13.11 -8.62
C ILE A 106 -3.80 -12.77 -7.20
N SER A 107 -3.01 -12.01 -6.43
CA SER A 107 -3.41 -11.53 -5.10
C SER A 107 -4.65 -10.64 -5.20
N TRP A 108 -4.68 -9.72 -6.16
CA TRP A 108 -5.86 -8.91 -6.45
C TRP A 108 -7.07 -9.75 -6.82
N ALA A 109 -6.91 -10.77 -7.68
CA ALA A 109 -8.00 -11.66 -8.07
C ALA A 109 -8.57 -12.44 -6.86
N LEU A 110 -7.72 -12.94 -5.97
CA LEU A 110 -8.14 -13.63 -4.75
C LEU A 110 -8.88 -12.68 -3.78
N LEU A 111 -8.38 -11.46 -3.61
CA LEU A 111 -9.02 -10.44 -2.79
C LEU A 111 -10.40 -10.05 -3.36
N TRP A 112 -10.49 -9.84 -4.69
CA TRP A 112 -11.76 -9.57 -5.36
C TRP A 112 -12.73 -10.74 -5.30
N MET A 113 -12.26 -11.98 -5.44
CA MET A 113 -13.09 -13.18 -5.29
C MET A 113 -13.71 -13.25 -3.89
N GLN A 114 -12.91 -13.00 -2.84
CA GLN A 114 -13.37 -13.02 -1.46
C GLN A 114 -14.35 -11.89 -1.16
N HIS A 115 -13.97 -10.65 -1.48
CA HIS A 115 -14.76 -9.47 -1.15
C HIS A 115 -15.99 -9.36 -2.05
N GLY A 116 -15.87 -9.71 -3.33
CA GLY A 116 -16.97 -9.78 -4.28
C GLY A 116 -18.02 -10.80 -3.87
N GLY A 117 -17.62 -11.99 -3.42
CA GLY A 117 -18.55 -12.99 -2.86
C GLY A 117 -19.32 -12.44 -1.65
N ARG A 118 -18.62 -11.81 -0.70
CA ARG A 118 -19.24 -11.20 0.48
C ARG A 118 -20.20 -10.06 0.15
N ILE A 119 -19.77 -9.13 -0.70
CA ILE A 119 -20.55 -7.97 -1.12
C ILE A 119 -21.78 -8.43 -1.90
N GLY A 120 -21.60 -9.38 -2.83
CA GLY A 120 -22.69 -9.97 -3.59
C GLY A 120 -23.73 -10.62 -2.69
N LEU A 121 -23.33 -11.39 -1.69
CA LEU A 121 -24.26 -12.00 -0.72
C LEU A 121 -25.00 -10.94 0.11
N LEU A 122 -24.29 -9.91 0.58
CA LEU A 122 -24.87 -8.85 1.39
C LEU A 122 -25.86 -7.97 0.61
N LEU A 123 -25.60 -7.73 -0.68
CA LEU A 123 -26.44 -6.87 -1.52
C LEU A 123 -27.61 -7.65 -2.14
N LEU A 124 -27.36 -8.84 -2.70
CA LEU A 124 -28.38 -9.64 -3.36
C LEU A 124 -29.25 -10.44 -2.38
N GLY A 125 -28.69 -10.87 -1.24
CA GLY A 125 -29.41 -11.64 -0.23
C GLY A 125 -30.73 -11.01 0.26
N PRO A 126 -30.74 -9.74 0.74
CA PRO A 126 -31.96 -9.12 1.21
C PRO A 126 -32.96 -8.88 0.07
N ILE A 127 -32.49 -8.47 -1.12
CA ILE A 127 -33.34 -8.28 -2.29
C ILE A 127 -34.02 -9.60 -2.65
N PHE A 128 -33.26 -10.70 -2.68
CA PHE A 128 -33.76 -12.04 -2.91
C PHE A 128 -34.82 -12.44 -1.88
N ILE A 129 -34.55 -12.28 -0.58
CA ILE A 129 -35.54 -12.62 0.45
C ILE A 129 -36.84 -11.83 0.23
N LEU A 130 -36.76 -10.54 -0.06
CA LEU A 130 -37.93 -9.70 -0.32
C LEU A 130 -38.71 -10.12 -1.57
N THR A 131 -38.02 -10.41 -2.68
CA THR A 131 -38.69 -10.85 -3.92
C THR A 131 -39.36 -12.19 -3.75
N PHE A 132 -38.78 -13.12 -2.98
CA PHE A 132 -39.39 -14.41 -2.70
C PHE A 132 -40.58 -14.32 -1.74
N ILE A 133 -40.49 -13.48 -0.71
CA ILE A 133 -41.64 -13.20 0.18
C ILE A 133 -42.78 -12.59 -0.63
N PHE A 134 -42.48 -11.59 -1.47
CA PHE A 134 -43.47 -10.96 -2.34
C PHE A 134 -44.06 -11.96 -3.33
N GLY A 135 -43.22 -12.75 -4.01
CA GLY A 135 -43.66 -13.79 -4.94
C GLY A 135 -44.58 -14.82 -4.30
N TRP A 136 -44.30 -15.22 -3.05
CA TRP A 136 -45.19 -16.08 -2.28
C TRP A 136 -46.55 -15.44 -2.00
N THR A 137 -46.58 -14.17 -1.60
CA THR A 137 -47.85 -13.46 -1.33
C THR A 137 -48.73 -13.26 -2.57
N GLN A 138 -48.15 -13.26 -3.77
CA GLN A 138 -48.90 -13.12 -5.02
C GLN A 138 -49.46 -14.45 -5.54
N LEU A 139 -48.92 -15.59 -5.06
CA LEU A 139 -49.34 -16.92 -5.48
C LEU A 139 -50.57 -17.36 -4.66
N HIS A 140 -51.70 -16.71 -4.89
CA HIS A 140 -52.97 -17.12 -4.30
C HIS A 140 -53.41 -18.48 -4.91
N ASP A 141 -53.39 -19.53 -4.08
CA ASP A 141 -54.09 -20.83 -4.22
C ASP A 141 -53.64 -21.89 -5.24
N THR A 142 -52.52 -21.75 -5.97
CA THR A 142 -52.18 -22.73 -7.03
C THR A 142 -51.04 -23.70 -6.76
N ARG A 143 -50.19 -23.49 -5.74
CA ARG A 143 -49.03 -24.38 -5.47
C ARG A 143 -48.73 -24.57 -4.00
N SER A 144 -48.24 -25.77 -3.65
CA SER A 144 -47.70 -26.04 -2.32
C SER A 144 -46.40 -25.27 -2.10
N PHE A 145 -46.15 -24.82 -0.86
CA PHE A 145 -44.90 -24.15 -0.51
C PHE A 145 -43.66 -25.00 -0.87
N SER A 146 -43.76 -26.32 -0.74
CA SER A 146 -42.67 -27.22 -1.10
C SER A 146 -42.32 -27.16 -2.59
N GLU A 147 -43.32 -27.02 -3.46
CA GLU A 147 -43.11 -26.92 -4.91
C GLU A 147 -42.54 -25.56 -5.27
N PHE A 148 -43.07 -24.49 -4.68
CA PHE A 148 -42.55 -23.13 -4.82
C PHE A 148 -41.08 -23.04 -4.36
N PHE A 149 -40.74 -23.63 -3.22
CA PHE A 149 -39.38 -23.65 -2.73
C PHE A 149 -38.46 -24.45 -3.65
N ARG A 150 -38.86 -25.65 -4.06
CA ARG A 150 -38.01 -26.54 -4.89
C ARG A 150 -37.78 -26.00 -6.30
N GLU A 151 -38.78 -25.40 -6.91
CA GLU A 151 -38.69 -24.90 -8.30
C GLU A 151 -38.29 -23.43 -8.36
N GLY A 152 -38.69 -22.63 -7.38
CA GLY A 152 -38.46 -21.19 -7.35
C GLY A 152 -37.22 -20.79 -6.55
N VAL A 153 -37.06 -21.28 -5.32
CA VAL A 153 -36.01 -20.80 -4.40
C VAL A 153 -34.71 -21.60 -4.55
N LEU A 154 -34.83 -22.92 -4.58
CA LEU A 154 -33.72 -23.88 -4.56
C LEU A 154 -32.73 -23.66 -5.73
N PRO A 155 -33.18 -23.42 -6.98
CA PRO A 155 -32.25 -23.18 -8.08
C PRO A 155 -31.40 -21.93 -7.87
N PHE A 156 -31.97 -20.83 -7.37
CA PHE A 156 -31.18 -19.63 -7.08
C PHE A 156 -30.21 -19.85 -5.92
N ILE A 157 -30.61 -20.58 -4.89
CA ILE A 157 -29.68 -20.95 -3.81
C ILE A 157 -28.50 -21.73 -4.39
N LEU A 158 -28.73 -22.74 -5.22
CA LEU A 158 -27.66 -23.59 -5.76
C LEU A 158 -26.81 -22.92 -6.84
N TYR A 159 -27.42 -22.17 -7.76
CA TYR A 159 -26.70 -21.63 -8.92
C TYR A 159 -26.18 -20.20 -8.70
N LEU A 160 -26.74 -19.44 -7.75
CA LEU A 160 -26.32 -18.06 -7.48
C LEU A 160 -25.66 -17.93 -6.10
N PHE A 161 -26.33 -18.32 -5.01
CA PHE A 161 -25.83 -18.07 -3.66
C PHE A 161 -24.72 -19.04 -3.24
N LEU A 162 -24.81 -20.32 -3.63
CA LEU A 162 -23.82 -21.33 -3.31
C LEU A 162 -22.45 -20.99 -3.90
N PRO A 163 -22.27 -20.71 -5.21
CA PRO A 163 -20.96 -20.33 -5.73
C PRO A 163 -20.41 -19.04 -5.09
N LEU A 164 -21.26 -18.03 -4.84
CA LEU A 164 -20.84 -16.81 -4.11
C LEU A 164 -20.34 -17.13 -2.69
N SER A 165 -21.04 -18.01 -1.98
CA SER A 165 -20.66 -18.44 -0.63
C SER A 165 -19.36 -19.24 -0.63
N VAL A 166 -19.16 -20.10 -1.64
CA VAL A 166 -17.92 -20.86 -1.82
C VAL A 166 -16.76 -19.93 -2.12
N CYS A 167 -16.90 -18.97 -3.03
CA CYS A 167 -15.87 -17.96 -3.32
C CYS A 167 -15.46 -17.17 -2.07
N TRP A 168 -16.44 -16.74 -1.27
CA TRP A 168 -16.17 -16.05 0.00
C TRP A 168 -15.49 -16.95 1.03
N ALA A 169 -15.99 -18.17 1.23
CA ALA A 169 -15.47 -19.11 2.21
C ALA A 169 -14.05 -19.57 1.87
N VAL A 170 -13.78 -19.90 0.60
CA VAL A 170 -12.46 -20.31 0.11
C VAL A 170 -11.47 -19.16 0.22
N GLY A 171 -11.86 -17.93 -0.17
CA GLY A 171 -11.01 -16.75 -0.01
C GLY A 171 -10.63 -16.50 1.45
N ARG A 172 -11.62 -16.51 2.36
CA ARG A 172 -11.40 -16.33 3.79
C ARG A 172 -10.56 -17.45 4.42
N TYR A 173 -10.73 -18.69 3.95
CA TYR A 173 -9.91 -19.81 4.38
C TYR A 173 -8.45 -19.65 3.95
N LEU A 174 -8.23 -19.28 2.68
CA LEU A 174 -6.89 -19.01 2.13
C LEU A 174 -6.20 -17.87 2.89
N GLU A 175 -6.91 -16.78 3.18
CA GLU A 175 -6.38 -15.64 3.93
C GLU A 175 -5.93 -16.05 5.33
N LYS A 176 -6.76 -16.82 6.05
CA LYS A 176 -6.45 -17.22 7.44
C LYS A 176 -5.33 -18.26 7.53
N LYS A 177 -5.31 -19.24 6.64
CA LYS A 177 -4.37 -20.38 6.72
C LYS A 177 -3.09 -20.16 5.93
N HIS A 178 -3.18 -19.47 4.80
CA HIS A 178 -2.08 -19.23 3.87
C HIS A 178 -2.03 -17.76 3.44
N PRO A 179 -1.80 -16.82 4.38
CA PRO A 179 -1.76 -15.38 4.07
C PRO A 179 -0.72 -15.04 3.02
N ARG A 180 0.37 -15.81 2.92
CA ARG A 180 1.41 -15.64 1.89
C ARG A 180 0.92 -15.85 0.45
N VAL A 181 -0.15 -16.61 0.25
CA VAL A 181 -0.75 -16.84 -1.08
C VAL A 181 -1.63 -15.67 -1.47
N VAL A 182 -2.42 -15.14 -0.52
CA VAL A 182 -3.32 -14.00 -0.74
C VAL A 182 -2.55 -12.68 -0.81
N TYR A 183 -1.61 -12.47 0.11
CA TYR A 183 -0.73 -11.31 0.15
C TYR A 183 0.66 -11.68 -0.35
N ARG A 184 0.72 -12.23 -1.57
CA ARG A 184 1.99 -12.57 -2.20
C ARG A 184 2.87 -11.32 -2.33
N ILE A 185 4.11 -11.43 -1.85
CA ILE A 185 5.12 -10.38 -1.97
C ILE A 185 5.33 -10.08 -3.47
N PRO A 186 5.24 -8.82 -3.90
CA PRO A 186 5.55 -8.42 -5.27
C PRO A 186 6.98 -8.81 -5.65
N LYS A 187 7.23 -9.09 -6.93
CA LYS A 187 8.59 -9.40 -7.42
C LYS A 187 9.59 -8.25 -7.20
N GLY A 188 9.10 -7.02 -7.09
CA GLY A 188 9.89 -5.84 -6.80
C GLY A 188 9.03 -4.58 -6.73
N PRO A 189 9.62 -3.46 -6.29
CA PRO A 189 8.99 -2.14 -6.40
C PRO A 189 8.81 -1.72 -7.85
N LYS A 190 7.92 -0.76 -8.10
CA LYS A 190 7.82 -0.04 -9.39
C LYS A 190 8.73 1.16 -9.41
N TRP A 191 8.76 1.91 -8.30
CA TRP A 191 9.60 3.09 -8.15
C TRP A 191 9.95 3.34 -6.69
N GLU A 192 11.07 4.03 -6.48
CA GLU A 192 11.55 4.46 -5.17
C GLU A 192 12.03 5.92 -5.24
N LEU A 193 11.54 6.73 -4.31
CA LEU A 193 12.03 8.06 -4.02
C LEU A 193 12.89 7.99 -2.76
N ASN A 194 14.20 8.18 -2.92
CA ASN A 194 15.13 8.07 -1.79
C ASN A 194 15.69 9.44 -1.43
N ARG A 195 15.28 9.98 -0.29
CA ARG A 195 15.77 11.29 0.17
C ARG A 195 17.24 11.23 0.60
N ARG A 196 17.73 10.08 1.06
CA ARG A 196 19.11 9.95 1.57
C ARG A 196 20.12 10.02 0.45
N THR A 197 19.80 9.43 -0.70
CA THR A 197 20.62 9.48 -1.92
C THR A 197 20.25 10.67 -2.82
N GLY A 198 19.04 11.22 -2.69
CA GLY A 198 18.51 12.25 -3.59
C GLY A 198 18.14 11.71 -4.97
N MET A 199 17.99 10.39 -5.11
CA MET A 199 17.71 9.71 -6.38
C MET A 199 16.27 9.23 -6.45
N VAL A 200 15.73 9.28 -7.67
CA VAL A 200 14.50 8.62 -8.09
C VAL A 200 14.91 7.38 -8.87
N THR A 201 14.46 6.21 -8.41
CA THR A 201 14.80 4.92 -9.02
C THR A 201 13.54 4.29 -9.58
N LEU A 202 13.58 3.96 -10.86
CA LEU A 202 12.55 3.20 -11.58
C LEU A 202 13.03 1.78 -11.75
N TYR A 203 12.12 0.84 -11.51
CA TYR A 203 12.38 -0.58 -11.66
C TYR A 203 11.58 -1.11 -12.86
N TYR A 204 12.03 -2.22 -13.44
CA TYR A 204 11.24 -2.91 -14.45
C TYR A 204 9.91 -3.39 -13.86
N ASP A 205 8.83 -3.25 -14.62
CA ASP A 205 7.48 -3.53 -14.14
C ASP A 205 7.35 -5.00 -13.73
N PRO A 206 6.98 -5.29 -12.46
CA PRO A 206 6.94 -6.66 -11.94
C PRO A 206 5.94 -7.58 -12.66
N ASP A 207 4.96 -7.01 -13.36
CA ASP A 207 3.91 -7.76 -14.04
C ASP A 207 4.28 -8.17 -15.48
N THR A 208 5.16 -7.43 -16.15
CA THR A 208 5.40 -7.58 -17.60
C THR A 208 6.82 -8.00 -17.94
N ASP A 209 7.82 -7.59 -17.17
CA ASP A 209 9.24 -7.89 -17.46
C ASP A 209 9.75 -9.02 -16.55
N GLU A 210 10.56 -9.92 -17.12
CA GLU A 210 11.24 -10.98 -16.36
C GLU A 210 12.33 -10.42 -15.45
N ARG A 211 12.85 -9.23 -15.78
CA ARG A 211 13.84 -8.47 -14.98
C ARG A 211 13.20 -7.67 -13.85
N ALA A 212 11.99 -8.03 -13.45
CA ALA A 212 11.26 -7.46 -12.32
C ALA A 212 12.16 -7.28 -11.09
N GLY A 213 12.18 -6.06 -10.53
CA GLY A 213 13.02 -5.73 -9.37
C GLY A 213 14.45 -5.27 -9.71
N GLN A 214 14.88 -5.35 -10.96
CA GLN A 214 16.10 -4.67 -11.43
C GLN A 214 15.82 -3.20 -11.72
N ILE A 215 16.85 -2.36 -11.53
CA ILE A 215 16.79 -0.93 -11.85
C ILE A 215 16.72 -0.77 -13.36
N ASN A 216 15.63 -0.18 -13.84
CA ASN A 216 15.48 0.21 -15.25
C ASN A 216 16.15 1.56 -15.50
N ALA A 217 15.90 2.52 -14.60
CA ALA A 217 16.36 3.88 -14.75
C ALA A 217 16.57 4.54 -13.38
N GLN A 218 17.53 5.45 -13.29
CA GLN A 218 17.80 6.18 -12.06
C GLN A 218 18.29 7.58 -12.39
N ALA A 219 17.63 8.60 -11.82
CA ALA A 219 17.99 10.00 -12.03
C ALA A 219 17.85 10.81 -10.73
N PRO A 220 18.62 11.90 -10.55
CA PRO A 220 18.49 12.78 -9.40
C PRO A 220 17.10 13.42 -9.33
N PHE A 221 16.56 13.64 -8.13
CA PHE A 221 15.23 14.22 -7.94
C PHE A 221 15.05 15.61 -8.58
N ASP A 222 16.13 16.39 -8.72
CA ASP A 222 16.10 17.72 -9.36
C ASP A 222 15.84 17.66 -10.88
N GLU A 223 16.01 16.49 -11.51
CA GLU A 223 15.71 16.28 -12.93
C GLU A 223 14.24 15.92 -13.17
N TRP A 224 13.43 15.87 -12.12
CA TRP A 224 12.02 15.51 -12.16
C TRP A 224 11.13 16.71 -11.84
N ASP A 225 10.08 16.88 -12.64
CA ASP A 225 9.05 17.89 -12.41
C ASP A 225 7.70 17.22 -12.11
N GLY A 226 6.93 17.80 -11.19
CA GLY A 226 5.60 17.33 -10.83
C GLY A 226 4.53 17.94 -11.72
N TYR A 227 3.78 17.11 -12.43
CA TYR A 227 2.65 17.52 -13.26
C TYR A 227 1.34 16.98 -12.71
N LEU A 228 0.35 17.86 -12.60
CA LEU A 228 -1.04 17.45 -12.37
C LEU A 228 -1.71 17.32 -13.74
N VAL A 229 -1.97 16.09 -14.16
CA VAL A 229 -2.62 15.80 -15.43
C VAL A 229 -4.11 15.58 -15.20
N THR A 230 -4.93 16.34 -15.90
CA THR A 230 -6.39 16.14 -15.96
C THR A 230 -6.74 15.40 -17.23
N LEU A 231 -7.27 14.19 -17.10
CA LEU A 231 -7.80 13.45 -18.25
C LEU A 231 -9.33 13.37 -18.14
N PRO A 232 -10.07 13.70 -19.21
CA PRO A 232 -11.49 13.42 -19.26
C PRO A 232 -11.70 11.91 -19.39
N ASP A 233 -12.56 11.37 -18.54
CA ASP A 233 -13.08 10.01 -18.68
C ASP A 233 -14.01 9.93 -19.92
N HIS A 234 -14.34 8.73 -20.36
CA HIS A 234 -15.30 8.51 -21.45
C HIS A 234 -16.69 9.14 -21.17
N GLN A 235 -17.01 9.38 -19.89
CA GLN A 235 -18.23 10.05 -19.43
C GLN A 235 -18.07 11.56 -19.22
N GLY A 236 -16.92 12.15 -19.57
CA GLY A 236 -16.62 13.58 -19.42
C GLY A 236 -16.25 14.02 -18.00
N ASN A 237 -16.14 13.10 -17.04
CA ASN A 237 -15.66 13.41 -15.70
C ASN A 237 -14.14 13.64 -15.70
N LEU A 238 -13.65 14.65 -14.98
CA LEU A 238 -12.22 14.96 -14.92
C LEU A 238 -11.54 14.12 -13.84
N TRP A 239 -10.59 13.29 -14.26
CA TRP A 239 -9.74 12.54 -13.36
C TRP A 239 -8.41 13.26 -13.20
N TYR A 240 -8.02 13.51 -11.96
CA TYR A 240 -6.77 14.18 -11.62
C TYR A 240 -5.71 13.12 -11.31
N ARG A 241 -4.58 13.19 -12.00
CA ARG A 241 -3.43 12.31 -11.78
C ARG A 241 -2.19 13.13 -11.49
N LEU A 242 -1.56 12.89 -10.35
CA LEU A 242 -0.25 13.46 -10.07
C LEU A 242 0.81 12.54 -10.68
N ASN A 243 1.59 13.07 -11.62
CA ASN A 243 2.70 12.36 -12.22
C ASN A 243 3.99 13.12 -11.94
N LEU A 244 5.06 12.39 -11.62
CA LEU A 244 6.41 12.92 -11.61
C LEU A 244 7.05 12.55 -12.95
N VAL A 245 7.45 13.55 -13.75
CA VAL A 245 7.93 13.36 -15.13
C VAL A 245 9.38 13.83 -15.21
N HIS A 246 10.22 13.06 -15.90
CA HIS A 246 11.60 13.42 -16.13
C HIS A 246 11.73 14.54 -17.17
N LYS A 247 12.66 15.48 -17.00
CA LYS A 247 12.81 16.66 -17.87
C LYS A 247 13.23 16.31 -19.31
N THR A 248 14.07 15.30 -19.47
CA THR A 248 14.69 14.96 -20.77
C THR A 248 14.30 13.60 -21.30
N GLU A 249 13.85 12.70 -20.44
CA GLU A 249 13.57 11.31 -20.80
C GLU A 249 12.07 11.05 -20.73
N GLU A 250 11.58 10.09 -21.50
CA GLU A 250 10.16 9.71 -21.55
C GLU A 250 9.76 8.85 -20.34
N TRP A 251 10.19 9.25 -19.14
CA TRP A 251 9.87 8.56 -17.90
C TRP A 251 8.83 9.34 -17.12
N ALA A 252 7.74 8.66 -16.76
CA ALA A 252 6.67 9.20 -15.94
C ALA A 252 6.31 8.22 -14.82
N LEU A 253 6.22 8.76 -13.62
CA LEU A 253 5.91 8.04 -12.40
C LEU A 253 4.54 8.48 -11.87
N PRO A 254 3.54 7.59 -11.85
CA PRO A 254 2.26 7.92 -11.26
C PRO A 254 2.38 7.91 -9.72
N LEU A 255 1.96 9.00 -9.08
CA LEU A 255 1.95 9.19 -7.62
C LEU A 255 0.54 9.01 -7.02
N ASN A 256 -0.21 8.04 -7.56
CA ASN A 256 -1.61 7.76 -7.20
C ASN A 256 -1.75 6.89 -5.95
#